data_AF-A0A849DXD4-F1
#
_entry.id   AF-A0A849DXD4-F1
#
_cell.length_a   1.000
_cell.length_b   1.000
_cell.length_c   1.000
_cell.angle_alpha   90.00
_cell.angle_beta   90.00
_cell.angle_gamma   90.00
#
_symmetry.space_group_name_H-M   'P 1'
#
loop_
_entity.id
_entity.type
_entity.pdbx_description
1 polymer ?
#
loop_
_entity_poly.entity_id
_entity_poly.type
_entity_poly.pdbx_seq_one_letter_code
_entity_poly.pdbx_strand_id
1 'polypeptide(L)'
;MAHKKGQGSSSNGRDSNAQRRGVKRFGGQKVTAGSILVRQLGTKFHAGVNVGCGRDYTLFALKDGVVEFDKRQRKIHIREEVTA
;
A
#
# COMPACT_ATOMS: atom_id res chain seq x y z
N MET A 1 -2.33 55.31 -21.51
CA MET A 1 -1.90 53.89 -21.57
C MET A 1 -3.09 53.01 -21.24
N ALA A 2 -3.44 52.12 -22.16
CA ALA A 2 -4.67 51.34 -22.16
C ALA A 2 -4.56 50.08 -21.29
N HIS A 3 -5.72 49.70 -20.75
CA HIS A 3 -5.93 48.67 -19.75
C HIS A 3 -5.21 47.34 -20.00
N LYS A 4 -4.58 46.80 -18.95
CA LYS A 4 -4.67 45.37 -18.68
C LYS A 4 -5.69 45.16 -17.55
N LYS A 5 -6.96 45.02 -17.91
CA LYS A 5 -8.00 44.55 -16.98
C LYS A 5 -7.85 43.03 -16.90
N GLY A 6 -7.46 42.54 -15.73
CA GLY A 6 -7.45 41.11 -15.43
C GLY A 6 -6.06 40.52 -15.34
N GLN A 7 -5.34 40.83 -14.25
CA GLN A 7 -4.34 39.91 -13.75
C GLN A 7 -5.10 38.86 -12.93
N GLY A 8 -5.30 37.66 -13.49
CA GLY A 8 -5.97 36.57 -12.78
C GLY A 8 -5.13 36.15 -11.57
N SER A 9 -5.69 36.24 -10.37
CA SER A 9 -5.09 35.65 -9.18
C SER A 9 -5.42 34.17 -9.12
N SER A 10 -4.40 33.32 -9.00
CA SER A 10 -4.60 31.90 -8.72
C SER A 10 -4.88 31.72 -7.23
N SER A 11 -6.09 31.30 -6.88
CA SER A 11 -6.45 30.85 -5.52
C SER A 11 -6.05 29.39 -5.24
N ASN A 12 -5.41 28.75 -6.22
CA ASN A 12 -4.97 27.36 -6.17
C ASN A 12 -3.54 27.29 -5.62
N GLY A 13 -3.34 26.54 -4.54
CA GLY A 13 -2.03 26.34 -3.91
C GLY A 13 -2.07 25.45 -2.66
N ARG A 14 -3.22 24.85 -2.36
CA ARG A 14 -3.40 23.93 -1.24
C ARG A 14 -3.24 22.52 -1.76
N ASP A 15 -2.28 21.80 -1.19
CA ASP A 15 -2.17 20.36 -1.34
C ASP A 15 -1.96 19.73 0.05
N SER A 16 -2.38 18.47 0.16
CA SER A 16 -2.22 17.68 1.36
C SER A 16 -0.85 17.00 1.40
N ASN A 17 -0.35 16.72 2.60
CA ASN A 17 0.92 15.99 2.74
C ASN A 17 0.83 14.57 2.18
N ALA A 18 1.92 14.11 1.57
CA ALA A 18 2.02 12.75 1.07
C ALA A 18 1.90 11.70 2.20
N GLN A 19 1.04 10.71 2.00
CA GLN A 19 0.71 9.71 3.03
C GLN A 19 1.61 8.45 2.99
N ARG A 20 2.63 8.43 2.11
CA ARG A 20 3.58 7.31 1.94
C ARG A 20 2.89 5.93 1.79
N ARG A 21 1.72 5.89 1.12
CA ARG A 21 1.03 4.64 0.75
C ARG A 21 1.85 3.87 -0.28
N GLY A 22 1.63 2.56 -0.38
CA GLY A 22 2.30 1.66 -1.30
C GLY A 22 2.76 0.36 -0.64
N VAL A 23 3.35 -0.49 -1.48
CA VAL A 23 3.96 -1.76 -1.08
C VAL A 23 5.20 -1.50 -0.22
N LYS A 24 5.34 -2.28 0.85
CA LYS A 24 6.45 -2.21 1.82
C LYS A 24 7.32 -3.46 1.81
N ARG A 25 6.75 -4.59 1.38
CA ARG A 25 7.45 -5.85 1.16
C ARG A 25 7.06 -6.42 -0.20
N PHE A 26 8.06 -6.76 -1.00
CA PHE A 26 7.88 -7.28 -2.35
C PHE A 26 7.94 -8.80 -2.36
N GLY A 27 7.52 -9.41 -3.47
CA GLY A 27 7.52 -10.87 -3.62
C GLY A 27 8.93 -11.47 -3.44
N GLY A 28 9.01 -12.61 -2.77
CA GLY A 28 10.26 -13.29 -2.46
C GLY A 28 10.99 -12.78 -1.21
N GLN A 29 10.48 -11.74 -0.54
CA GLN A 29 11.08 -11.25 0.70
C GLN A 29 10.58 -12.05 1.91
N LYS A 30 11.52 -12.37 2.81
CA LYS A 30 11.20 -12.94 4.14
C LYS A 30 10.60 -11.86 5.04
N VAL A 31 9.54 -12.21 5.75
CA VAL A 31 8.83 -11.34 6.69
C VAL A 31 8.51 -12.10 7.96
N THR A 32 8.44 -11.38 9.07
CA THR A 32 7.94 -11.90 10.34
C THR A 32 6.46 -11.55 10.52
N ALA A 33 5.78 -12.27 11.41
CA ALA A 33 4.44 -11.97 11.86
C ALA A 33 4.34 -10.51 12.35
N GLY A 34 3.27 -9.84 11.97
CA GLY A 34 3.05 -8.41 12.21
C GLY A 34 3.72 -7.48 11.20
N SER A 35 4.58 -7.97 10.31
CA SER A 35 5.21 -7.13 9.28
C SER A 35 4.17 -6.52 8.34
N ILE A 36 4.28 -5.22 8.08
CA ILE A 36 3.42 -4.51 7.12
C ILE A 36 3.84 -4.86 5.69
N LEU A 37 2.88 -5.32 4.90
CA LEU A 37 3.08 -5.69 3.49
C LEU A 37 2.72 -4.54 2.55
N VAL A 38 1.56 -3.91 2.76
CA VAL A 38 1.06 -2.81 1.93
C VAL A 38 0.26 -1.83 2.78
N ARG A 39 0.58 -0.53 2.65
CA ARG A 39 -0.31 0.55 3.11
C ARG A 39 -1.13 1.08 1.95
N GLN A 40 -2.45 0.97 2.01
CA GLN A 40 -3.33 1.34 0.90
C GLN A 40 -4.53 2.15 1.40
N LEU A 41 -5.31 2.70 0.46
CA LEU A 41 -6.64 3.26 0.74
C LEU A 41 -7.62 2.44 -0.09
N GLY A 42 -8.60 1.82 0.57
CA GLY A 42 -9.40 0.75 -0.03
C GLY A 42 -8.56 -0.49 -0.37
N THR A 43 -9.20 -1.51 -0.95
CA THR A 43 -8.57 -2.80 -1.24
C THR A 43 -8.01 -2.84 -2.66
N LYS A 44 -6.82 -2.26 -2.87
CA LYS A 44 -6.07 -2.48 -4.12
C LYS A 44 -5.55 -3.92 -4.18
N PHE A 45 -4.99 -4.38 -3.08
CA PHE A 45 -4.70 -5.79 -2.83
C PHE A 45 -5.63 -6.32 -1.75
N HIS A 46 -5.96 -7.60 -1.84
CA HIS A 46 -6.76 -8.32 -0.87
C HIS A 46 -5.86 -9.23 -0.01
N ALA A 47 -6.28 -9.47 1.23
CA ALA A 47 -5.65 -10.47 2.08
C ALA A 47 -5.83 -11.86 1.46
N GLY A 48 -4.71 -12.57 1.30
CA GLY A 48 -4.67 -13.98 0.96
C GLY A 48 -4.37 -14.83 2.19
N VAL A 49 -3.68 -15.93 1.97
CA VAL A 49 -3.30 -16.88 3.03
C VAL A 49 -2.26 -16.23 3.96
N ASN A 50 -2.45 -16.37 5.28
CA ASN A 50 -1.56 -15.84 6.31
C ASN A 50 -1.36 -14.31 6.26
N VAL A 51 -2.34 -13.57 5.73
CA VAL A 51 -2.34 -12.09 5.69
C VAL A 51 -3.62 -11.56 6.33
N GLY A 52 -3.48 -10.56 7.21
CA GLY A 52 -4.58 -9.84 7.82
C GLY A 52 -4.83 -8.49 7.13
N CYS A 53 -6.05 -7.96 7.29
CA CYS A 53 -6.43 -6.63 6.82
C CYS A 53 -6.82 -5.76 8.02
N GLY A 54 -6.15 -4.62 8.18
CA GLY A 54 -6.46 -3.64 9.22
C GLY A 54 -7.70 -2.80 8.88
N ARG A 55 -8.20 -2.05 9.88
CA ARG A 55 -9.33 -1.11 9.70
C ARG A 55 -9.05 -0.03 8.64
N ASP A 56 -7.79 0.35 8.48
CA ASP A 56 -7.31 1.32 7.49
C ASP A 56 -6.96 0.68 6.14
N TYR A 57 -7.36 -0.58 5.91
CA TYR A 57 -7.03 -1.40 4.74
C TYR A 57 -5.55 -1.78 4.59
N THR A 58 -4.71 -1.52 5.59
CA THR A 58 -3.32 -1.97 5.59
C THR A 58 -3.25 -3.50 5.68
N LEU A 59 -2.44 -4.12 4.82
CA LEU A 59 -2.18 -5.57 4.85
C LEU A 59 -0.93 -5.88 5.67
N PHE A 60 -1.02 -6.88 6.54
CA PHE A 60 0.06 -7.31 7.41
C PHE A 60 0.16 -8.84 7.48
N ALA A 61 1.36 -9.36 7.74
CA ALA A 61 1.61 -10.79 7.87
C ALA A 61 1.05 -11.33 9.19
N LEU A 62 0.36 -12.46 9.17
CA LEU A 62 -0.11 -13.17 10.38
C LEU A 62 0.91 -14.20 10.88
N LYS A 63 1.80 -14.66 10.00
CA LYS A 63 2.85 -15.63 10.28
C LYS A 63 4.16 -15.24 9.60
N ASP A 64 5.24 -15.85 10.07
CA ASP A 64 6.56 -15.76 9.44
C ASP A 64 6.57 -16.51 8.10
N GLY A 65 7.32 -16.01 7.12
CA GLY A 65 7.47 -16.66 5.83
C GLY A 65 7.88 -15.72 4.70
N VAL A 66 7.58 -16.12 3.47
CA VAL A 66 7.94 -15.39 2.25
C VAL A 66 6.71 -14.82 1.57
N VAL A 67 6.80 -13.56 1.16
CA VAL A 67 5.71 -12.85 0.47
C VAL A 67 5.52 -13.37 -0.95
N GLU A 68 4.29 -13.70 -1.31
CA GLU A 68 3.88 -14.08 -2.67
C GLU A 68 2.70 -13.21 -3.13
N PHE A 69 2.79 -12.69 -4.36
CA PHE A 69 1.73 -11.90 -4.98
C PHE A 69 1.00 -12.72 -6.03
N ASP A 70 -0.32 -12.87 -5.88
CA ASP A 70 -1.19 -13.41 -6.92
C ASP A 70 -1.74 -12.27 -7.80
N LYS A 71 -1.29 -12.23 -9.05
CA LYS A 71 -1.77 -11.25 -10.04
C LYS A 71 -3.21 -11.46 -10.47
N ARG A 72 -3.73 -12.70 -10.48
CA ARG A 72 -5.09 -12.98 -10.95
C ARG A 72 -6.13 -12.50 -9.95
N GLN A 73 -5.94 -12.82 -8.67
CA GLN A 73 -6.92 -12.46 -7.63
C GLN A 73 -6.56 -11.17 -6.89
N ARG A 74 -5.44 -10.52 -7.24
CA ARG A 74 -4.90 -9.35 -6.53
C ARG A 74 -4.70 -9.63 -5.03
N LYS A 75 -4.32 -10.85 -4.69
CA LYS A 75 -4.11 -11.29 -3.31
C LYS A 75 -2.63 -11.33 -2.95
N ILE A 76 -2.34 -11.13 -1.68
CA ILE A 76 -1.01 -11.29 -1.11
C ILE A 76 -1.06 -12.44 -0.11
N HIS A 77 -0.13 -13.37 -0.26
CA HIS A 77 0.01 -14.57 0.55
C HIS A 77 1.37 -14.55 1.26
N ILE A 78 1.43 -15.13 2.45
CA ILE A 78 2.69 -15.51 3.08
C ILE A 78 2.82 -17.02 3.01
N ARG A 79 3.81 -17.51 2.25
CA ARG A 79 4.21 -18.92 2.24
C ARG A 79 5.12 -19.19 3.43
N GLU A 80 4.77 -20.18 4.23
CA GLU A 80 5.61 -20.66 5.32
C GLU A 80 6.86 -21.32 4.71
N GLU A 81 8.05 -20.90 5.13
CA GLU A 81 9.28 -21.64 4.81
C GLU A 81 9.34 -22.84 5.75
N VAL A 82 9.08 -24.04 5.21
CA VAL A 82 9.35 -25.28 5.92
C VAL A 82 10.87 -25.40 6.05
N THR A 83 11.39 -25.10 7.23
CA THR A 83 12.76 -25.46 7.58
C THR A 83 12.78 -26.97 7.82
N ALA A 84 13.54 -27.68 6.98
CA ALA A 84 13.79 -29.12 7.12
C ALA A 84 14.71 -29.40 8.31
#